data_AF-A0A2W5SIG7-F1
#
_entry.id   AF-A0A2W5SIG7-F1
#
_cell.length_a   1.000
_cell.length_b   1.000
_cell.length_c   1.000
_cell.angle_alpha   90.00
_cell.angle_beta   90.00
_cell.angle_gamma   90.00
#
_symmetry.space_group_name_H-M   'P 1'
#
loop_
_entity.id
_entity.type
_entity.pdbx_description
1 polymer ?
#
loop_
_entity_poly.entity_id
_entity_poly.type
_entity_poly.pdbx_seq_one_letter_code
_entity_poly.pdbx_strand_id
1 'polypeptide(L)' 'MKKNMLVAEVDEEGRVIWVWRYDAGAVSAKPMQLGTAATAGLGSYETFGAPRQAIYDWIAAG' A
#
# COMPACT_ATOMS: atom_id res chain seq x y z
N MET A 1 1.42 12.43 15.93
CA MET A 1 2.60 12.01 15.13
C MET A 1 2.12 11.69 13.73
N LYS A 2 2.81 12.15 12.67
CA LYS A 2 2.48 11.75 11.29
C LYS A 2 2.98 10.31 11.08
N LYS A 3 2.17 9.44 10.46
CA LYS A 3 2.51 8.03 10.23
C LYS A 3 2.57 7.74 8.72
N ASN A 4 3.40 6.78 8.37
CA ASN A 4 3.46 6.22 7.03
C ASN A 4 2.27 5.28 6.82
N MET A 5 1.61 5.34 5.67
CA MET A 5 0.38 4.59 5.40
C MET A 5 0.40 3.98 3.99
N LEU A 6 -0.15 2.78 3.89
CA LEU A 6 -0.56 2.14 2.66
C LEU A 6 -2.09 2.02 2.67
N VAL A 7 -2.73 2.51 1.62
CA VAL A 7 -4.19 2.46 1.47
C VAL A 7 -4.49 1.64 0.23
N ALA A 8 -5.22 0.54 0.40
CA ALA A 8 -5.66 -0.29 -0.71
C ALA A 8 -7.07 0.07 -1.15
N GLU A 9 -7.27 0.12 -2.46
CA GLU A 9 -8.59 0.00 -3.08
C GLU A 9 -8.86 -1.47 -3.35
N VAL A 10 -10.08 -1.91 -3.05
CA VAL A 10 -10.55 -3.27 -3.27
C VAL A 10 -11.77 -3.28 -4.20
N ASP A 11 -11.93 -4.35 -4.97
CA ASP A 11 -13.15 -4.59 -5.74
C ASP A 11 -14.29 -5.13 -4.87
N GLU A 12 -15.44 -5.43 -5.49
CA GLU A 12 -16.62 -5.97 -4.81
C GLU A 12 -16.39 -7.36 -4.17
N GLU A 13 -15.38 -8.10 -4.64
CA GLU A 13 -14.97 -9.41 -4.11
C GLU A 13 -13.91 -9.27 -2.99
N GLY A 14 -13.46 -8.05 -2.69
CA GLY A 14 -12.44 -7.76 -1.69
C GLY A 14 -11.00 -7.97 -2.17
N ARG A 15 -10.76 -8.11 -3.48
CA ARG A 15 -9.42 -8.23 -4.05
C ARG A 15 -8.80 -6.85 -4.20
N VAL A 16 -7.52 -6.71 -3.88
CA VAL A 16 -6.78 -5.45 -4.06
C VAL A 16 -6.64 -5.16 -5.55
N ILE A 17 -7.09 -3.98 -5.98
CA ILE A 17 -6.97 -3.50 -7.36
C ILE A 17 -6.02 -2.32 -7.48
N TRP A 18 -5.75 -1.61 -6.38
CA TRP A 18 -4.84 -0.48 -6.34
C TRP A 18 -4.29 -0.23 -4.94
N VAL A 19 -3.10 0.36 -4.85
CA VAL A 19 -2.51 0.80 -3.57
C VAL A 19 -1.92 2.20 -3.71
N TRP A 20 -2.22 3.07 -2.74
CA TRP A 20 -1.52 4.34 -2.55
C TRP A 20 -0.60 4.30 -1.34
N ARG A 21 0.53 4.98 -1.47
CA ARG A 21 1.51 5.24 -0.42
C ARG A 21 1.41 6.67 0.07
N TYR A 22 1.30 6.85 1.37
CA TYR A 22 1.42 8.15 2.02
C TYR A 22 2.60 8.13 2.98
N ASP A 23 3.61 8.92 2.68
CA ASP A 23 4.80 9.07 3.53
C ASP A 23 4.52 10.15 4.59
N ALA A 24 4.93 9.93 5.83
CA ALA A 24 4.73 10.88 6.92
C ALA A 24 5.38 12.23 6.58
N GLY A 25 4.55 13.27 6.48
CA GLY A 25 5.01 14.62 6.10
C GLY A 25 4.83 14.95 4.62
N ALA A 26 4.44 13.99 3.78
CA ALA A 26 4.05 14.25 2.41
C ALA A 26 2.75 15.09 2.34
N VAL A 27 2.64 15.90 1.30
CA VAL A 27 1.45 16.72 1.03
C VAL A 27 0.32 15.88 0.43
N SER A 28 0.67 14.81 -0.29
CA SER A 28 -0.29 13.93 -0.97
C SER A 28 0.19 12.48 -0.98
N ALA A 29 -0.76 11.56 -1.12
CA ALA A 29 -0.47 10.16 -1.39
C ALA A 29 -0.02 9.96 -2.84
N LYS A 30 0.82 8.96 -3.08
CA LYS A 30 1.32 8.58 -4.41
C LYS A 30 0.86 7.17 -4.74
N PRO A 31 0.47 6.89 -5.99
CA PRO A 31 0.16 5.52 -6.39
C PRO A 31 1.40 4.64 -6.27
N MET A 32 1.22 3.41 -5.79
CA MET A 32 2.25 2.38 -5.83
C MET A 32 2.25 1.73 -7.21
N GLN A 33 3.42 1.53 -7.79
CA GLN A 33 3.57 0.73 -9.01
C GLN A 33 3.71 -0.74 -8.64
N LEU A 34 2.96 -1.60 -9.35
CA LEU A 34 3.14 -3.06 -9.30
C LEU A 34 4.59 -3.43 -9.62
N GLY A 35 5.10 -4.47 -8.97
CA GLY A 35 6.44 -5.01 -9.26
C GLY A 35 7.57 -4.12 -8.77
N THR A 36 7.25 -3.13 -7.93
CA THR A 36 8.28 -2.43 -7.17
C THR A 36 8.86 -3.41 -6.16
N ALA A 37 10.00 -4.02 -6.52
CA ALA A 37 10.74 -5.00 -5.72
C ALA A 37 11.11 -4.52 -4.30
N ALA A 38 10.90 -3.24 -3.99
CA ALA A 38 11.13 -2.64 -2.69
C ALA A 38 9.86 -2.65 -1.82
N THR A 39 9.41 -3.83 -1.37
CA THR A 39 8.64 -3.91 -0.11
C THR A 39 9.54 -3.67 1.11
N ALA A 40 10.86 -3.76 0.91
CA ALA A 40 11.87 -3.38 1.89
C ALA A 40 11.65 -1.94 2.37
N GLY A 41 11.36 -1.78 3.66
CA GLY A 41 11.06 -0.49 4.29
C GLY A 41 9.56 -0.18 4.48
N LEU A 42 8.65 -0.97 3.88
CA LEU A 42 7.21 -0.81 4.07
C LEU A 42 6.69 -1.47 5.36
N GLY A 43 7.49 -2.29 6.04
CA GLY A 43 7.09 -3.02 7.25
C GLY A 43 6.59 -2.14 8.41
N SER A 44 6.97 -0.85 8.42
CA SER A 44 6.53 0.13 9.42
C SER A 44 5.28 0.91 9.00
N TYR A 45 4.75 0.69 7.79
CA TYR A 45 3.57 1.38 7.31
C TYR A 45 2.32 0.77 7.92
N GLU A 46 1.40 1.64 8.33
CA GLU A 46 0.04 1.21 8.66
C GLU A 46 -0.72 0.91 7.37
N THR A 47 -1.56 -0.11 7.40
CA THR A 47 -2.28 -0.62 6.23
C THR A 47 -3.77 -0.43 6.39
N PHE A 48 -4.43 0.06 5.34
CA PHE A 48 -5.87 0.34 5.29
C PHE A 48 -6.50 -0.25 4.03
N GLY A 49 -7.81 -0.50 4.07
CA GLY A 49 -8.60 -1.00 2.94
C GLY A 49 -8.53 -2.52 2.73
N ALA A 50 -7.37 -3.15 2.99
CA ALA A 50 -7.18 -4.60 2.89
C ALA A 50 -6.20 -5.12 3.96
N PRO A 51 -6.17 -6.44 4.23
CA PRO A 51 -5.16 -7.05 5.09
C PRO A 51 -3.73 -6.78 4.59
N ARG A 52 -2.79 -6.57 5.52
CA ARG A 52 -1.37 -6.28 5.19
C ARG A 52 -0.79 -7.25 4.16
N GLN A 53 -1.04 -8.55 4.34
CA GLN A 53 -0.50 -9.57 3.44
C GLN A 53 -1.04 -9.41 2.02
N ALA A 54 -2.34 -9.19 1.84
CA ALA A 54 -2.94 -8.99 0.51
C ALA A 54 -2.38 -7.76 -0.21
N ILE A 55 -2.10 -6.68 0.53
CA ILE A 55 -1.46 -5.47 -0.02
C ILE A 55 -0.02 -5.80 -0.48
N TYR A 56 0.71 -6.57 0.30
CA TYR A 56 2.10 -6.91 0.01
C TYR A 56 2.20 -7.88 -1.17
N ASP A 57 1.29 -8.86 -1.23
CA ASP A 57 1.16 -9.78 -2.36
C ASP A 57 0.84 -9.01 -3.64
N TRP A 58 -0.09 -8.05 -3.60
CA TRP A 58 -0.41 -7.20 -4.74
C TRP A 58 0.80 -6.37 -5.20
N ILE A 59 1.51 -5.71 -4.27
CA ILE A 59 2.71 -4.92 -4.60
C ILE A 59 3.78 -5.81 -5.25
N ALA A 60 3.96 -7.02 -4.73
CA ALA A 60 4.95 -7.99 -5.20
C ALA A 60 4.56 -8.73 -6.49
N ALA A 61 3.28 -8.71 -6.88
CA ALA A 61 2.76 -9.46 -8.04
C ALA A 61 3.09 -8.84 -9.40
N GLY A 62 3.77 -7.69 -9.45
CA GLY A 62 4.19 -7.09 -10.72
C GLY A 62 5.54 -7.56 -11.24
#